data_AF-A0A834HLF9-F1
#
_entry.id   AF-A0A834HLF9-F1
#
_cell.length_a   1.000
_cell.length_b   1.000
_cell.length_c   1.000
_cell.angle_alpha   90.00
_cell.angle_beta   90.00
_cell.angle_gamma   90.00
#
_symmetry.space_group_name_H-M   'P 1'
#
loop_
_entity.id
_entity.type
_entity.pdbx_description
1 polymer ?
#
loop_
_entity_poly.entity_id
_entity_poly.type
_entity_poly.pdbx_seq_one_letter_code
_entity_poly.pdbx_strand_id
1 'polypeptide(L)'
;MSEKGSVALKSGVLHTAIDESVCGVTLKPGATYVLSGRIVNLKARINLCGMAMEWKTTTRRQRKGLRMLYEQGCNCTISKNKISKDGCQYKNSCDDLYGICSRQRNGSCHWIRNPVLAKCRLETRNATLAHIRKNQIF
;
A
#
# COMPACT_ATOMS: atom_id res chain seq x y z
N MET A 1 0.64 -10.85 -13.18
CA MET A 1 -0.59 -11.46 -12.63
C MET A 1 -0.47 -12.97 -12.75
N SER A 2 -0.78 -13.74 -11.70
CA SER A 2 -0.66 -15.21 -11.75
C SER A 2 -1.79 -15.86 -12.55
N GLU A 3 -1.53 -17.05 -13.09
CA GLU A 3 -2.52 -17.83 -13.85
C GLU A 3 -3.77 -18.15 -13.02
N LYS A 4 -3.58 -18.58 -11.76
CA LYS A 4 -4.67 -18.79 -10.79
C LYS A 4 -5.54 -17.54 -10.60
N GLY A 5 -4.92 -16.36 -10.63
CA GLY A 5 -5.63 -15.08 -10.53
C GLY A 5 -6.46 -14.78 -11.76
N SER A 6 -5.90 -15.02 -12.95
CA SER A 6 -6.65 -14.90 -14.20
C SER A 6 -7.89 -15.79 -14.20
N VAL A 7 -7.74 -17.07 -13.82
CA VAL A 7 -8.87 -18.02 -13.77
C VAL A 7 -9.92 -17.59 -12.75
N ALA A 8 -9.52 -17.24 -11.52
CA ALA A 8 -10.47 -16.84 -10.48
C ALA A 8 -11.28 -15.58 -10.86
N LEU A 9 -10.61 -14.61 -11.50
CA LEU A 9 -11.22 -13.33 -11.88
C LEU A 9 -12.10 -13.42 -13.14
N LYS A 10 -11.94 -14.45 -13.99
CA LYS A 10 -12.82 -14.67 -15.15
C LYS A 10 -14.29 -14.87 -14.78
N SER A 11 -14.58 -15.32 -13.56
CA SER A 11 -15.95 -15.43 -13.06
C SER A 11 -16.69 -14.09 -12.92
N GLY A 12 -15.96 -12.97 -12.86
CA GLY A 12 -16.52 -11.65 -12.60
C GLY A 12 -17.03 -11.45 -11.16
N VAL A 13 -16.81 -12.42 -10.26
CA VAL A 13 -17.31 -12.39 -8.88
C VAL A 13 -16.18 -12.19 -7.89
N LEU A 14 -16.37 -11.26 -6.95
CA LEU A 14 -15.52 -11.09 -5.78
C LEU A 14 -16.29 -11.49 -4.53
N HIS A 15 -15.64 -12.23 -3.64
CA HIS A 15 -16.21 -12.66 -2.38
C HIS A 15 -15.64 -11.83 -1.23
N THR A 16 -16.48 -11.48 -0.28
CA THR A 16 -16.10 -10.81 0.96
C THR A 16 -17.04 -11.26 2.07
N ALA A 17 -16.68 -11.01 3.32
CA ALA A 17 -17.57 -11.29 4.45
C ALA A 17 -18.77 -10.32 4.45
N ILE A 18 -19.87 -10.72 5.08
CA ILE A 18 -21.13 -9.98 5.02
C ILE A 18 -21.10 -8.65 5.77
N ASP A 19 -20.30 -8.57 6.83
CA ASP A 19 -20.27 -7.44 7.76
C ASP A 19 -18.84 -6.95 7.99
N GLU A 20 -18.68 -5.64 8.22
CA GLU A 20 -17.38 -5.01 8.45
C GLU A 20 -16.69 -5.52 9.73
N SER A 21 -17.46 -5.89 10.76
CA SER A 21 -16.94 -6.48 12.00
C SER A 21 -16.18 -7.79 11.79
N VAL A 22 -16.52 -8.53 10.73
CA VAL A 22 -15.80 -9.73 10.27
C VAL A 22 -14.96 -9.46 9.02
N CYS A 23 -14.50 -8.21 8.87
CA CYS A 23 -13.65 -7.73 7.78
C CYS A 23 -14.30 -7.78 6.39
N GLY A 24 -15.63 -7.69 6.32
CA GLY A 24 -16.38 -7.47 5.09
C GLY A 24 -16.05 -6.13 4.44
N VAL A 25 -16.35 -5.99 3.15
CA VAL A 25 -16.07 -4.77 2.38
C VAL A 25 -17.29 -4.39 1.57
N THR A 26 -17.80 -3.18 1.81
CA THR A 26 -18.88 -2.60 1.03
C THR A 26 -18.31 -1.70 -0.07
N LEU A 27 -18.60 -2.02 -1.33
CA LEU A 27 -18.17 -1.23 -2.48
C LEU A 27 -19.34 -0.41 -3.05
N LYS A 28 -19.06 0.79 -3.54
CA LYS A 28 -20.09 1.65 -4.14
C LYS A 28 -20.28 1.30 -5.61
N PRO A 29 -21.53 1.10 -6.08
CA PRO A 29 -21.81 0.93 -7.51
C PRO A 29 -21.27 2.11 -8.34
N GLY A 30 -20.78 1.83 -9.54
CA GLY A 30 -20.29 2.83 -10.49
C GLY A 30 -18.90 3.41 -10.18
N ALA A 31 -18.30 3.10 -9.04
CA ALA A 31 -16.93 3.51 -8.73
C ALA A 31 -15.89 2.46 -9.17
N THR A 32 -14.74 2.92 -9.65
CA THR A 32 -13.58 2.06 -9.96
C THR A 32 -12.67 1.97 -8.74
N TYR A 33 -12.20 0.77 -8.41
CA TYR A 33 -11.38 0.52 -7.22
C TYR A 33 -10.04 -0.14 -7.56
N VAL A 34 -9.03 0.14 -6.74
CA VAL A 34 -7.88 -0.76 -6.55
C VAL A 34 -8.24 -1.72 -5.43
N LEU A 35 -8.26 -3.00 -5.76
CA LEU A 35 -8.54 -4.08 -4.83
C LEU A 35 -7.32 -4.98 -4.69
N SER A 36 -7.01 -5.40 -3.47
CA SER A 36 -6.11 -6.53 -3.21
C SER A 36 -6.85 -7.61 -2.44
N GLY A 37 -6.42 -8.85 -2.65
CA GLY A 37 -7.11 -10.01 -2.12
C GLY A 37 -6.31 -11.28 -2.26
N ARG A 38 -6.93 -12.39 -1.88
CA ARG A 38 -6.36 -13.73 -1.98
C ARG A 38 -7.26 -14.61 -2.83
N ILE A 39 -6.64 -15.57 -3.50
CA ILE A 39 -7.36 -16.60 -4.25
C ILE A 39 -7.42 -17.83 -3.35
N VAL A 40 -8.62 -18.26 -2.99
CA VAL A 40 -8.85 -19.44 -2.16
C VAL A 40 -9.91 -20.29 -2.86
N ASN A 41 -9.61 -21.56 -3.13
CA ASN A 41 -10.51 -22.48 -3.86
C ASN A 41 -11.01 -21.87 -5.18
N LEU A 42 -10.10 -21.28 -5.97
CA LEU A 42 -10.38 -20.58 -7.23
C LEU A 42 -11.34 -19.38 -7.14
N LYS A 43 -11.64 -18.91 -5.92
CA LYS A 43 -12.48 -17.75 -5.67
C LYS A 43 -11.61 -16.57 -5.24
N ALA A 44 -11.80 -15.42 -5.89
CA ALA A 44 -11.18 -14.18 -5.48
C ALA A 44 -11.87 -13.64 -4.22
N ARG A 45 -11.12 -13.52 -3.13
CA ARG A 45 -11.60 -13.01 -1.83
C ARG A 45 -10.91 -11.71 -1.48
N ILE A 46 -11.69 -10.69 -1.14
CA ILE A 46 -11.23 -9.40 -0.61
C ILE A 46 -11.68 -9.27 0.84
N ASN A 47 -11.05 -8.38 1.61
CA ASN A 47 -11.42 -8.08 2.98
C ASN A 47 -10.97 -6.66 3.37
N LEU A 48 -11.44 -6.19 4.52
CA LEU A 48 -11.21 -4.83 5.02
C LEU A 48 -9.72 -4.51 5.30
N CYS A 49 -8.92 -5.52 5.62
CA CYS A 49 -7.48 -5.36 5.86
C CYS A 49 -6.67 -5.25 4.56
N GLY A 50 -7.26 -5.60 3.42
CA GLY A 50 -6.65 -5.45 2.10
C GLY A 50 -6.67 -4.01 1.60
N MET A 51 -6.20 -3.81 0.37
CA MET A 51 -6.40 -2.54 -0.32
C MET A 51 -7.83 -2.52 -0.87
N ALA A 52 -8.60 -1.52 -0.44
CA ALA A 52 -9.92 -1.20 -1.00
C ALA A 52 -10.03 0.33 -1.12
N MET A 53 -9.43 0.89 -2.17
CA MET A 53 -9.40 2.34 -2.39
C MET A 53 -9.93 2.70 -3.77
N GLU A 54 -10.69 3.79 -3.86
CA GLU A 54 -11.19 4.28 -5.14
C GLU A 54 -10.01 4.69 -6.05
N TRP A 55 -10.06 4.29 -7.33
CA TRP A 55 -9.00 4.58 -8.30
C TRP A 55 -8.71 6.08 -8.41
N LYS A 56 -9.74 6.92 -8.25
CA LYS A 56 -9.62 8.38 -8.31
C LYS A 56 -8.76 8.99 -7.18
N THR A 57 -8.68 8.34 -6.02
CA THR A 57 -7.91 8.84 -4.87
C THR A 57 -6.45 8.38 -4.92
N THR A 58 -6.12 7.43 -5.79
CA THR A 58 -4.74 6.96 -5.94
C THR A 58 -3.82 8.05 -6.48
N THR A 59 -2.60 8.14 -5.94
CA THR A 59 -1.59 9.06 -6.48
C THR A 59 -1.06 8.54 -7.82
N ARG A 60 -0.51 9.45 -8.64
CA ARG A 60 0.21 9.03 -9.87
C ARG A 60 1.33 8.03 -9.58
N ARG A 61 1.98 8.17 -8.41
CA ARG A 61 3.06 7.28 -7.97
C ARG A 61 2.52 5.90 -7.60
N GLN A 62 1.42 5.81 -6.86
CA GLN A 62 0.76 4.54 -6.54
C GLN A 62 0.31 3.81 -7.81
N ARG A 63 -0.30 4.51 -8.77
CA ARG A 63 -0.67 3.92 -10.07
C ARG A 63 0.53 3.36 -10.82
N LYS A 64 1.66 4.07 -10.82
CA LYS A 64 2.92 3.56 -11.40
C LYS A 64 3.47 2.36 -10.61
N GLY A 65 3.33 2.38 -9.28
CA GLY A 65 3.64 1.28 -8.37
C GLY A 65 2.89 -0.01 -8.75
N LEU A 66 1.56 0.06 -8.77
CA LEU A 66 0.66 -1.05 -9.05
C LEU A 66 0.88 -1.67 -10.44
N ARG A 67 1.26 -0.86 -11.43
CA ARG A 67 1.48 -1.36 -12.80
C ARG A 67 2.75 -2.19 -12.96
N MET A 68 3.80 -1.94 -12.17
CA MET A 68 5.11 -2.56 -12.43
C MET A 68 6.07 -2.51 -11.25
N LEU A 69 6.16 -1.38 -10.55
CA LEU A 69 7.27 -1.17 -9.62
C LEU A 69 7.11 -1.92 -8.29
N TYR A 70 5.89 -2.19 -7.83
CA TYR A 70 5.68 -2.98 -6.63
C TYR A 70 6.04 -4.45 -6.82
N GLU A 71 5.89 -4.99 -8.04
CA GLU A 71 6.31 -6.36 -8.37
C GLU A 71 7.83 -6.54 -8.20
N GLN A 72 8.62 -5.57 -8.66
CA GLN A 72 10.07 -5.55 -8.48
C GLN A 72 10.50 -5.47 -6.99
N GLY A 73 9.60 -4.99 -6.13
CA GLY A 73 9.81 -4.86 -4.70
C GLY A 73 9.25 -6.00 -3.86
N CYS A 74 8.59 -7.02 -4.45
CA CYS A 74 7.92 -8.08 -3.69
C CYS A 74 8.86 -8.89 -2.78
N ASN A 75 10.15 -8.97 -3.13
CA ASN A 75 11.17 -9.64 -2.30
C ASN A 75 11.68 -8.77 -1.16
N CYS A 76 11.26 -7.50 -1.08
CA CYS A 76 11.60 -6.59 0.00
C CYS A 76 10.45 -6.50 1.00
N THR A 77 10.77 -6.58 2.28
CA THR A 77 9.79 -6.43 3.36
C THR A 77 9.60 -4.97 3.72
N ILE A 78 8.37 -4.58 4.09
CA ILE A 78 8.10 -3.26 4.65
C ILE A 78 7.69 -3.47 6.11
N SER A 79 8.39 -2.81 7.04
CA SER A 79 8.16 -2.97 8.48
C SER A 79 8.12 -1.63 9.19
N LYS A 80 7.26 -1.48 10.20
CA LYS A 80 7.24 -0.29 11.05
C LYS A 80 8.45 -0.22 11.98
N ASN A 81 8.91 -1.37 12.45
CA ASN A 81 9.80 -1.44 13.62
C ASN A 81 11.25 -1.78 13.28
N LYS A 82 11.52 -2.40 12.13
CA LYS A 82 12.86 -2.92 11.81
C LYS A 82 13.33 -2.46 10.43
N ILE A 83 14.51 -1.84 10.40
CA ILE A 83 15.29 -1.69 9.18
C ILE A 83 16.06 -3.01 9.02
N SER A 84 15.64 -3.85 8.08
CA SER A 84 16.40 -5.03 7.66
C SER A 84 17.20 -4.69 6.41
N LYS A 85 18.31 -5.40 6.14
CA LYS A 85 18.96 -5.36 4.82
C LYS A 85 17.96 -5.72 3.70
N ASP A 86 16.98 -6.57 4.03
CA ASP A 86 15.95 -7.05 3.11
C ASP A 86 14.64 -6.27 3.23
N GLY A 87 14.66 -5.05 3.78
CA GLY A 87 13.42 -4.29 3.91
C GLY A 87 13.56 -2.78 4.07
N CYS A 88 12.43 -2.10 3.89
CA CYS A 88 12.29 -0.68 4.09
C CYS A 88 11.48 -0.39 5.36
N GLN A 89 11.97 0.52 6.19
CA GLN A 89 11.19 0.98 7.33
C GLN A 89 10.08 1.91 6.86
N TYR A 90 8.84 1.54 7.22
CA TYR A 90 7.67 2.40 7.12
C TYR A 90 7.68 3.43 8.25
N LYS A 91 7.54 4.70 7.90
CA LYS A 91 7.52 5.81 8.86
C LYS A 91 6.13 6.40 9.03
N ASN A 92 5.45 6.71 7.94
CA ASN A 92 4.16 7.39 7.96
C ASN A 92 3.44 7.24 6.61
N SER A 93 2.26 7.84 6.50
CA SER A 93 1.40 7.79 5.31
C SER A 93 2.07 8.31 4.03
N CYS A 94 3.14 9.11 4.10
CA CYS A 94 3.90 9.48 2.91
C CYS A 94 4.47 8.25 2.20
N ASP A 95 4.82 7.21 2.96
CA ASP A 95 5.35 5.96 2.43
C ASP A 95 4.28 5.17 1.69
N ASP A 96 3.03 5.20 2.15
CA ASP A 96 1.89 4.61 1.45
C ASP A 96 1.56 5.33 0.14
N LEU A 97 1.66 6.67 0.15
CA LEU A 97 1.27 7.53 -0.97
C LEU A 97 2.33 7.61 -2.06
N TYR A 98 3.61 7.60 -1.67
CA TYR A 98 4.72 7.94 -2.57
C TYR A 98 5.91 6.99 -2.49
N GLY A 99 5.94 6.11 -1.49
CA GLY A 99 7.00 5.14 -1.26
C GLY A 99 6.93 3.97 -2.23
N ILE A 100 8.10 3.55 -2.72
CA ILE A 100 8.28 2.27 -3.40
C ILE A 100 9.54 1.64 -2.83
N CYS A 101 9.41 0.53 -2.11
CA CYS A 101 10.54 -0.24 -1.60
C CYS A 101 11.01 -1.20 -2.70
N SER A 102 12.30 -1.18 -3.04
CA SER A 102 12.82 -2.03 -4.12
C SER A 102 14.27 -2.44 -3.85
N ARG A 103 14.62 -3.62 -4.38
CA ARG A 103 15.94 -4.22 -4.22
C ARG A 103 16.95 -3.50 -5.10
N GLN A 104 18.05 -3.07 -4.50
CA GLN A 104 19.16 -2.42 -5.18
C GLN A 104 20.18 -3.45 -5.67
N ARG A 105 21.12 -3.02 -6.51
CA ARG A 105 22.17 -3.89 -7.09
C ARG A 105 23.08 -4.54 -6.05
N ASN A 106 23.31 -3.87 -4.92
CA ASN A 106 24.10 -4.39 -3.80
C ASN A 106 23.34 -5.45 -2.96
N GLY A 107 22.13 -5.84 -3.38
CA GLY A 107 21.31 -6.84 -2.72
C GLY A 107 20.40 -6.30 -1.62
N SER A 108 20.59 -5.07 -1.14
CA SER A 108 19.76 -4.48 -0.07
C SER A 108 18.51 -3.79 -0.60
N CYS A 109 17.48 -3.71 0.24
CA CYS A 109 16.21 -3.05 -0.07
C CYS A 109 16.20 -1.61 0.45
N HIS A 110 15.81 -0.67 -0.41
CA HIS A 110 15.70 0.73 -0.06
C HIS A 110 14.48 1.39 -0.71
N TRP A 111 14.01 2.47 -0.09
CA TRP A 111 13.04 3.35 -0.71
C TRP A 111 13.65 3.99 -1.97
N ILE A 112 13.00 3.82 -3.12
CA ILE A 112 13.42 4.47 -4.37
C ILE A 112 13.37 5.99 -4.18
N ARG A 113 14.43 6.68 -4.62
CA ARG A 113 14.51 8.15 -4.55
C ARG A 113 13.31 8.79 -5.24
N ASN A 114 12.61 9.66 -4.51
CA ASN A 114 11.44 10.38 -4.98
C ASN A 114 11.37 11.76 -4.28
N PRO A 115 11.51 12.88 -5.03
CA PRO A 115 11.45 14.22 -4.44
C PRO A 115 10.13 14.51 -3.71
N VAL A 116 9.01 13.98 -4.22
CA VAL A 116 7.69 14.17 -3.60
C VAL A 116 7.61 13.46 -2.25
N LEU A 117 8.17 12.25 -2.16
CA LEU A 117 8.27 11.52 -0.89
C LEU A 117 9.14 12.27 0.12
N ALA A 118 10.30 12.77 -0.33
CA ALA A 118 11.21 13.53 0.53
C ALA A 118 10.52 14.79 1.08
N LYS A 119 9.84 15.55 0.22
CA LYS A 119 9.07 16.73 0.61
C LYS A 119 7.97 16.39 1.62
N CYS A 120 7.14 15.37 1.34
CA CYS A 120 6.07 14.93 2.24
C CYS A 120 6.59 14.56 3.65
N ARG A 121 7.70 13.82 3.71
CA ARG A 121 8.32 13.42 4.98
C ARG A 121 8.86 14.63 5.75
N LEU A 122 9.44 15.62 5.07
CA LEU A 122 9.92 16.87 5.69
C LEU A 122 8.77 17.69 6.27
N GLU A 123 7.70 17.87 5.49
CA GLU A 123 6.50 18.60 5.93
C GLU A 123 5.85 17.93 7.15
N THR A 124 5.71 16.61 7.13
CA THR A 124 5.17 15.84 8.26
C THR A 124 6.05 16.00 9.51
N ARG A 125 7.38 15.92 9.35
CA ARG A 125 8.32 16.12 10.46
C ARG A 125 8.18 17.52 11.06
N ASN A 126 8.11 18.55 10.23
CA ASN A 126 7.95 19.93 10.69
C ASN A 126 6.64 20.13 11.45
N ALA A 127 5.53 19.55 10.94
CA ALA A 127 4.24 19.58 11.62
C ALA A 127 4.30 18.89 13.00
N THR A 128 4.93 17.71 13.09
CA THR A 128 5.09 17.02 14.39
C THR A 128 5.92 17.83 15.38
N LEU A 129 7.00 18.48 14.94
CA LEU A 129 7.83 19.32 15.81
C LEU A 129 7.07 20.57 16.27
N ALA A 130 6.28 21.20 15.38
CA ALA A 130 5.44 22.32 15.75
C ALA A 130 4.38 21.95 16.78
N HIS A 131 3.77 20.75 16.65
CA HIS A 131 2.80 20.24 17.62
C HIS A 131 3.45 19.98 18.99
N ILE A 132 4.63 19.36 19.02
CA ILE A 132 5.36 19.10 20.27
C ILE A 132 5.72 20.41 20.97
N ARG A 133 6.25 21.40 20.23
CA ARG A 133 6.60 22.72 20.79
C ARG A 133 5.40 23.46 21.37
N LYS A 134 4.21 23.33 20.76
CA LYS A 134 2.97 23.93 21.31
C LYS A 134 2.50 23.25 22.60
N ASN A 135 2.77 21.95 22.77
CA ASN A 135 2.36 21.17 23.94
C ASN A 135 3.39 21.15 25.08
N GLN A 136 4.55 21.82 24.94
CA GLN A 136 5.55 21.98 26.00
C GLN A 136 5.50 23.37 26.67
N ILE A 137 4.50 24.22 26.35
CA ILE A 137 4.31 25.55 26.93
C ILE A 137 3.15 25.58 27.94
N PHE A 138 2.81 24.42 28.52
CA PHE A 138 1.94 24.29 29.69
C PHE A 138 2.62 23.39 30.73
#